data_AF-A0A074W4Z4-F1
#
_entry.id   AF-A0A074W4Z4-F1
#
_cell.length_a   1.000
_cell.length_b   1.000
_cell.length_c   1.000
_cell.angle_alpha   90.00
_cell.angle_beta   90.00
_cell.angle_gamma   90.00
#
_symmetry.space_group_name_H-M   'P 1'
#
loop_
_entity.id
_entity.type
_entity.pdbx_description
1 polymer ?
#
loop_
_entity_poly.entity_id
_entity_poly.type
_entity_poly.pdbx_seq_one_letter_code
_entity_poly.pdbx_strand_id
1 'polypeptide(L)'
;QKAYAYLRGQKRLIKSILATIHLTSGMPGRGSEVGRMQWVNTIGNKRNVFVYNGQIILIFPDNKATTNHDNSIYIVWNSCSSAQKSIFVYLAYVRPFCEFL
;
A
#
# COMPACT_ATOMS: atom_id res chain seq x y z
N GLN A 1 -15.52 14.42 19.34
CA GLN A 1 -14.23 15.12 19.04
C GLN A 1 -13.03 14.15 18.92
N LYS A 2 -12.82 13.21 19.85
CA LYS A 2 -11.69 12.25 19.80
C LYS A 2 -11.69 11.33 18.57
N ALA A 3 -12.85 10.78 18.18
CA ALA A 3 -12.97 9.92 16.98
C ALA A 3 -12.53 10.64 15.69
N TYR A 4 -13.01 11.87 15.45
CA TYR A 4 -12.58 12.68 14.31
C TYR A 4 -11.08 13.01 14.33
N ALA A 5 -10.50 13.24 15.51
CA ALA A 5 -9.06 13.44 15.64
C ALA A 5 -8.28 12.15 15.26
N TYR A 6 -8.78 10.98 15.67
CA TYR A 6 -8.21 9.69 15.31
C TYR A 6 -8.24 9.44 13.81
N LEU A 7 -9.40 9.64 13.15
CA LEU A 7 -9.53 9.49 11.70
C LEU A 7 -8.62 10.45 10.92
N ARG A 8 -8.41 11.68 11.41
CA ARG A 8 -7.40 12.59 10.82
C ARG A 8 -5.97 12.07 11.01
N GLY A 9 -5.67 11.50 12.18
CA GLY A 9 -4.40 10.83 12.44
C GLY A 9 -4.15 9.66 11.50
N GLN A 10 -5.16 8.83 11.25
CA GLN A 10 -5.11 7.72 10.29
C GLN A 10 -4.79 8.21 8.87
N LYS A 11 -5.46 9.26 8.38
CA LYS A 11 -5.15 9.85 7.06
C LYS A 11 -3.71 10.35 6.98
N ARG A 12 -3.18 10.93 8.06
CA ARG A 12 -1.78 11.37 8.13
C ARG A 12 -0.80 10.20 8.13
N LEU A 13 -1.10 9.13 8.88
CA LEU A 13 -0.30 7.91 8.91
C LEU A 13 -0.18 7.29 7.52
N ILE A 14 -1.30 7.16 6.79
CA ILE A 14 -1.29 6.64 5.42
C ILE A 14 -0.40 7.50 4.51
N LYS A 15 -0.55 8.83 4.55
CA LYS A 15 0.30 9.73 3.77
C LYS A 15 1.78 9.54 4.08
N SER A 16 2.14 9.40 5.36
CA SER A 16 3.52 9.15 5.78
C SER A 16 4.04 7.81 5.25
N ILE A 17 3.27 6.73 5.39
CA ILE A 17 3.63 5.40 4.85
C ILE A 17 3.90 5.48 3.35
N LEU A 18 2.98 6.09 2.60
CA LEU A 18 3.09 6.24 1.15
C LEU A 18 4.31 7.09 0.75
N ALA A 19 4.56 8.18 1.46
CA ALA A 19 5.74 9.01 1.23
C ALA A 19 7.03 8.25 1.53
N THR A 20 7.11 7.51 2.64
CA THR A 20 8.28 6.70 2.98
C THR A 20 8.54 5.63 1.91
N ILE A 21 7.49 4.93 1.46
CA ILE A 21 7.62 3.94 0.39
C ILE A 21 8.17 4.63 -0.85
N HIS A 22 7.52 5.71 -1.32
CA HIS A 22 7.92 6.43 -2.52
C HIS A 22 9.38 6.93 -2.49
N LEU A 23 9.84 7.44 -1.34
CA LEU A 23 11.21 7.95 -1.17
C LEU A 23 12.26 6.83 -1.07
N THR A 24 11.87 5.61 -0.67
CA THR A 24 12.82 4.51 -0.39
C THR A 24 12.81 3.40 -1.44
N SER A 25 11.75 3.25 -2.24
CA SER A 25 11.58 2.13 -3.17
C SER A 25 12.23 2.32 -4.55
N GLY A 26 13.06 3.36 -4.74
CA GLY A 26 13.95 3.54 -5.90
C GLY A 26 13.28 3.88 -7.24
N MET A 27 12.03 3.46 -7.46
CA MET A 27 11.24 3.88 -8.62
C MET A 27 10.28 5.01 -8.24
N PRO A 28 10.24 6.12 -9.01
CA PRO A 28 9.25 7.16 -8.83
C PRO A 28 7.87 6.57 -9.17
N GLY A 29 7.19 6.06 -8.15
CA GLY A 29 5.84 5.53 -8.30
C GLY A 29 4.96 6.60 -8.93
N ARG A 30 4.31 6.25 -10.04
CA ARG A 30 3.30 7.11 -10.64
C ARG A 30 2.30 7.42 -9.54
N GLY A 31 1.95 8.70 -9.32
CA GLY A 31 1.10 9.11 -8.20
C GLY A 31 -0.23 8.33 -8.10
N SER A 32 -0.68 7.73 -9.21
CA SER A 32 -1.82 6.82 -9.29
C SER A 32 -1.63 5.44 -8.64
N GLU A 33 -0.40 4.90 -8.59
CA GLU A 33 -0.07 3.58 -8.03
C GLU A 33 0.19 3.68 -6.52
N VAL A 34 0.88 4.74 -6.08
CA VAL A 34 1.12 5.05 -4.66
C VAL A 34 -0.21 5.23 -3.90
N GLY A 35 -1.24 5.78 -4.55
CA GLY A 35 -2.54 6.03 -3.91
C GLY A 35 -3.43 4.80 -3.68
N ARG A 36 -3.08 3.61 -4.21
CA ARG A 36 -3.98 2.45 -4.23
C ARG A 36 -3.41 1.23 -3.53
N MET A 37 -2.99 1.34 -2.27
CA MET A 37 -2.74 0.14 -1.46
C MET A 37 -4.07 -0.62 -1.25
N GLN A 38 -4.17 -1.83 -1.81
CA GLN A 38 -5.31 -2.73 -1.74
C GLN A 38 -4.90 -3.99 -0.98
N TRP A 39 -5.44 -4.18 0.22
CA TRP A 39 -5.14 -5.35 1.05
C TRP A 39 -6.12 -6.51 0.79
N VAL A 40 -7.30 -6.22 0.22
CA VAL A 40 -8.34 -7.19 -0.12
C VAL A 40 -8.71 -7.08 -1.60
N ASN A 41 -9.12 -8.21 -2.19
CA ASN A 41 -9.70 -8.20 -3.54
C ASN A 41 -11.10 -7.60 -3.49
N THR A 42 -11.42 -6.79 -4.47
CA THR A 42 -12.76 -6.27 -4.76
C THR A 42 -13.12 -6.62 -6.21
N ILE A 43 -14.38 -6.44 -6.60
CA ILE A 43 -14.85 -6.71 -7.97
C ILE A 43 -14.02 -5.91 -9.00
N GLY A 44 -13.63 -4.67 -8.67
CA GLY A 44 -12.89 -3.79 -9.58
C GLY A 44 -11.38 -3.76 -9.38
N ASN A 45 -10.84 -4.22 -8.25
CA ASN A 45 -9.41 -4.12 -7.92
C ASN A 45 -8.90 -5.37 -7.21
N LYS A 46 -7.78 -5.90 -7.67
CA LYS A 46 -7.03 -6.96 -6.98
C LYS A 46 -6.19 -6.38 -5.84
N ARG A 47 -5.98 -7.18 -4.79
CA ARG A 47 -5.05 -6.86 -3.70
C ARG A 47 -3.63 -6.78 -4.23
N ASN A 48 -2.85 -5.86 -3.68
CA ASN A 48 -1.44 -5.68 -3.98
C ASN A 48 -0.54 -5.75 -2.74
N VAL A 49 -1.08 -5.98 -1.54
CA VAL A 49 -0.28 -6.19 -0.33
C VAL A 49 -0.07 -7.68 -0.08
N PHE A 50 1.19 -8.10 0.07
CA PHE A 50 1.55 -9.49 0.34
C PHE A 50 2.62 -9.59 1.44
N VAL A 51 2.64 -10.73 2.12
CA VAL A 51 3.71 -11.11 3.05
C VAL A 51 4.54 -12.20 2.41
N TYR A 52 5.84 -11.97 2.28
CA TYR A 52 6.80 -12.92 1.71
C TYR A 52 8.06 -12.93 2.57
N ASN A 53 8.47 -14.11 3.07
CA ASN A 53 9.61 -14.28 3.97
C ASN A 53 9.61 -13.29 5.17
N GLY A 54 8.44 -13.07 5.78
CA GLY A 54 8.27 -12.15 6.90
C GLY A 54 8.33 -10.66 6.55
N GLN A 55 8.46 -10.32 5.27
CA GLN A 55 8.48 -8.94 4.78
C GLN A 55 7.17 -8.59 4.09
N ILE A 56 6.73 -7.34 4.23
CA ILE A 56 5.60 -6.82 3.47
C ILE A 56 6.09 -6.28 2.14
N ILE A 57 5.60 -6.88 1.06
CA ILE A 57 5.87 -6.47 -0.32
C ILE A 57 4.58 -5.93 -0.95
N LEU A 58 4.74 -4.94 -1.82
CA LEU A 58 3.65 -4.40 -2.64
C LEU A 58 3.85 -4.82 -4.09
N ILE A 59 2.80 -5.33 -4.74
CA ILE A 59 2.85 -5.86 -6.11
C ILE A 59 1.87 -5.08 -6.99
N PHE A 60 2.38 -4.30 -7.93
CA PHE A 60 1.57 -3.51 -8.85
C PHE A 60 1.64 -4.10 -10.26
N PRO A 61 0.50 -4.19 -10.98
CA PRO A 61 0.54 -4.53 -12.41
C PRO A 61 1.16 -3.36 -13.18
N ASP A 62 2.14 -3.66 -14.06
CA ASP A 62 2.66 -2.68 -15.00
C ASP A 62 1.81 -2.67 -16.27
N ASN A 63 0.91 -1.69 -16.34
CA ASN A 63 0.00 -1.53 -17.46
C ASN A 63 0.71 -1.20 -18.80
N LYS A 64 1.98 -0.77 -18.80
CA LYS A 64 2.72 -0.49 -20.06
C LYS A 64 3.26 -1.75 -20.71
N ALA A 65 3.67 -2.71 -19.89
CA ALA A 65 4.20 -3.97 -20.35
C ALA A 65 3.10 -4.91 -20.86
N THR A 66 1.93 -4.91 -20.21
CA THR A 66 0.76 -5.71 -20.62
C THR A 66 0.20 -5.35 -21.98
N THR A 67 0.42 -4.13 -22.48
CA THR A 67 -0.10 -3.71 -23.79
C THR A 67 0.76 -4.22 -24.95
N ASN A 68 2.00 -4.61 -24.70
CA ASN A 68 2.95 -5.02 -25.75
C ASN A 68 3.28 -6.52 -25.71
N HIS A 69 2.98 -7.22 -24.62
CA HIS A 69 3.27 -8.64 -24.44
C HIS A 69 2.06 -9.32 -23.80
N ASP A 70 1.73 -10.53 -24.23
CA ASP A 70 0.66 -11.39 -23.68
C ASP A 70 0.92 -11.84 -22.22
N ASN A 71 2.00 -11.33 -21.61
CA ASN A 71 2.39 -11.58 -20.22
C ASN A 71 2.22 -10.32 -19.38
N SER A 72 1.49 -10.46 -18.28
CA SER A 72 1.40 -9.42 -17.25
C SER A 72 2.70 -9.29 -16.48
N ILE A 73 3.40 -8.16 -16.65
CA ILE A 73 4.56 -7.81 -15.83
C ILE A 73 4.09 -7.16 -14.53
N TYR A 74 4.69 -7.58 -13.41
CA TYR A 74 4.41 -7.06 -12.09
C TYR A 74 5.64 -6.37 -11.50
N ILE A 75 5.44 -5.19 -10.95
CA ILE A 75 6.45 -4.43 -10.22
C ILE A 75 6.33 -4.75 -8.74
N VAL A 76 7.42 -5.20 -8.14
CA VAL A 76 7.50 -5.51 -6.70
C VAL A 76 8.24 -4.39 -5.98
N TRP A 77 7.59 -3.77 -5.00
CA TRP A 77 8.23 -2.84 -4.08
C TRP A 77 8.53 -3.53 -2.76
N ASN A 78 9.83 -3.70 -2.48
CA ASN A 78 10.29 -4.03 -1.15
C ASN A 78 10.47 -2.73 -0.36
N SER A 79 9.55 -2.49 0.57
CA SER A 79 9.58 -1.27 1.39
C SER A 79 10.61 -1.39 2.52
N CYS A 80 11.16 -0.28 3.01
CA CYS A 80 12.09 -0.34 4.13
C CYS A 80 11.40 -0.88 5.40
N SER A 81 12.17 -1.45 6.34
CA SER A 81 11.62 -2.09 7.55
C SER A 81 10.65 -1.19 8.34
N SER A 82 10.91 0.12 8.38
CA SER A 82 10.03 1.10 9.05
C SER A 82 8.66 1.22 8.37
N ALA A 83 8.65 1.27 7.03
CA ALA A 83 7.41 1.28 6.25
C ALA A 83 6.64 -0.03 6.43
N GLN A 84 7.32 -1.18 6.38
CA GLN A 84 6.69 -2.49 6.61
C GLN A 84 5.99 -2.57 7.97
N LYS A 85 6.66 -2.17 9.06
CA LYS A 85 6.07 -2.13 10.41
C LYS A 85 4.86 -1.19 10.48
N SER A 86 4.96 -0.03 9.83
CA SER A 86 3.88 0.95 9.80
C SER A 86 2.66 0.44 9.01
N ILE A 87 2.88 -0.23 7.87
CA ILE A 87 1.83 -0.91 7.10
C ILE A 87 1.17 -2.00 7.95
N PHE A 88 1.97 -2.82 8.65
CA PHE A 88 1.45 -3.86 9.52
C PHE A 88 0.54 -3.29 10.61
N VAL A 89 1.01 -2.28 11.36
CA VAL A 89 0.22 -1.63 12.41
C VAL A 89 -1.06 -1.01 11.85
N TYR A 90 -0.96 -0.37 10.68
CA TYR A 90 -2.12 0.19 10.00
C TYR A 90 -3.16 -0.88 9.66
N LEU A 91 -2.75 -1.99 9.05
CA LEU A 91 -3.65 -3.05 8.61
C LEU A 91 -4.24 -3.85 9.77
N ALA A 92 -3.44 -4.16 10.79
CA ALA A 92 -3.84 -5.02 11.91
C ALA A 92 -4.68 -4.30 12.98
N TYR A 93 -4.39 -3.03 13.25
CA TYR A 93 -4.98 -2.32 14.41
C TYR A 93 -5.75 -1.07 14.02
N VAL A 94 -5.12 -0.16 13.28
CA VAL A 94 -5.71 1.16 13.00
C VAL A 94 -6.91 1.04 12.07
N ARG A 95 -6.78 0.27 10.99
CA ARG A 95 -7.81 0.14 9.98
C ARG A 95 -9.07 -0.56 10.52
N PRO A 96 -9.01 -1.74 11.17
CA PRO A 96 -10.22 -2.38 11.71
C PRO A 96 -10.96 -1.48 12.69
N PHE A 97 -10.22 -0.74 13.52
CA PHE A 97 -10.81 0.22 14.44
C PHE A 97 -11.44 1.41 13.71
N CYS A 98 -10.80 1.95 12.66
CA CYS A 98 -11.39 3.00 11.83
C CYS A 98 -12.64 2.55 11.07
N GLU A 99 -12.75 1.27 10.69
CA GLU A 99 -13.94 0.73 10.02
C GLU A 99 -15.09 0.47 11.00
N PHE A 100 -14.76 0.23 12.27
CA PHE A 100 -15.72 0.09 13.35
C PHE A 100 -16.32 1.44 13.79
N LEU A 101 -15.53 2.52 13.76
CA LEU A 101 -15.93 3.88 14.15
C LEU A 101 -16.85 4.55 13.13
#